data_AF-A0A3C0G1B9-F1
#
_entry.id   AF-A0A3C0G1B9-F1
#
_cell.length_a   1.000
_cell.length_b   1.000
_cell.length_c   1.000
_cell.angle_alpha   90.00
_cell.angle_beta   90.00
_cell.angle_gamma   90.00
#
_symmetry.space_group_name_H-M   'P 1'
#
loop_
_entity.id
_entity.type
_entity.pdbx_description
1 polymer ?
#
loop_
_entity_poly.entity_id
_entity_poly.type
_entity_poly.pdbx_seq_one_letter_code
_entity_poly.pdbx_strand_id
1 'polypeptide(L)'
;SMVINEAMVKELNEEDNPLATRIYFDEDSVAYNVIGVLKNYNHQDISRSIEPLTLFLDDNFDLYYAYVKVAPADMANSFDAIKDAWQKVEPNAEFLGSFLDENIDRTFRREKTMAT
;
A
#
# COMPACT_ATOMS: atom_id res chain seq x y z
N SER A 1 -5.90 5.52 13.57
CA SER A 1 -5.29 4.22 13.91
C SER A 1 -4.33 3.80 12.83
N MET A 2 -3.37 2.92 13.12
CA MET A 2 -2.39 2.46 12.15
C MET A 2 -2.06 0.98 12.28
N VAL A 3 -1.48 0.42 11.23
CA VAL A 3 -0.91 -0.92 11.19
C VAL A 3 0.59 -0.77 10.93
N ILE A 4 1.43 -1.56 11.59
CA ILE A 4 2.89 -1.52 11.45
C ILE A 4 3.43 -2.88 11.05
N ASN A 5 4.66 -2.97 10.54
CA ASN A 5 5.33 -4.27 10.30
C ASN A 5 6.19 -4.73 11.50
N GLU A 6 6.64 -5.99 11.48
CA GLU A 6 7.52 -6.56 12.50
C GLU A 6 8.84 -5.77 12.66
N ALA A 7 9.38 -5.19 11.58
CA ALA A 7 10.57 -4.34 11.65
C ALA A 7 10.32 -3.07 12.48
N MET A 8 9.16 -2.43 12.34
CA MET A 8 8.76 -1.27 13.14
C MET A 8 8.56 -1.62 14.62
N VAL A 9 7.98 -2.78 14.91
CA VAL A 9 7.82 -3.24 16.31
C VAL A 9 9.18 -3.33 17.02
N LYS A 10 10.20 -3.85 16.32
CA LYS A 10 11.58 -3.92 16.84
C LYS A 10 12.21 -2.54 16.98
N GLU A 11 12.00 -1.66 16.01
CA GLU A 11 12.51 -0.28 16.06
C GLU A 11 12.00 0.48 17.29
N LEU A 12 10.73 0.23 17.67
CA LEU A 12 10.10 0.84 18.84
C LEU A 12 10.42 0.14 20.17
N ASN A 13 11.06 -1.04 20.15
CA ASN A 13 11.23 -1.94 21.30
C ASN A 13 9.90 -2.30 22.00
N GLU A 14 8.87 -2.57 21.21
CA GLU A 14 7.51 -2.86 21.67
C GLU A 14 7.12 -4.32 21.40
N GLU A 15 8.08 -5.25 21.38
CA GLU A 15 7.83 -6.66 21.05
C GLU A 15 6.86 -7.35 22.02
N ASP A 16 6.82 -6.93 23.28
CA ASP A 16 5.97 -7.53 24.31
C ASP A 16 4.48 -7.16 24.14
N ASN A 17 4.19 -5.95 23.65
CA ASN A 17 2.81 -5.47 23.51
C ASN A 17 2.62 -4.39 22.43
N PRO A 18 2.84 -4.72 21.15
CA PRO A 18 2.84 -3.73 20.06
C PRO A 18 1.48 -3.07 19.81
N LEU A 19 0.38 -3.65 20.30
CA LEU A 19 -0.97 -3.09 20.16
C LEU A 19 -1.30 -2.04 21.23
N ALA A 20 -0.51 -1.95 22.30
CA ALA A 20 -0.63 -0.87 23.28
C ALA A 20 0.14 0.40 22.88
N THR A 21 0.96 0.31 21.84
CA THR A 21 1.82 1.40 21.36
C THR A 21 1.01 2.54 20.75
N ARG A 22 1.42 3.76 21.10
CA ARG A 22 0.92 5.01 20.52
C ARG A 22 2.07 5.78 19.91
N ILE A 23 1.94 6.16 18.65
CA ILE A 23 2.97 6.88 17.92
C ILE A 23 2.50 8.32 17.68
N TYR A 24 3.41 9.25 17.95
CA TYR A 24 3.26 10.68 17.72
C TYR A 24 4.25 11.07 16.61
N PHE A 25 3.76 11.62 15.51
CA PHE A 25 4.62 12.04 14.39
C PHE A 25 5.20 13.45 14.55
N ASP A 26 4.59 14.26 15.42
CA ASP A 26 5.05 15.61 15.78
C ASP A 26 4.66 15.88 17.24
N GLU A 27 5.38 16.77 17.92
CA GLU A 27 5.28 17.00 19.37
C GLU A 27 3.89 17.47 19.82
N ASP A 28 3.14 18.15 18.94
CA ASP A 28 1.78 18.66 19.19
C ASP A 28 0.68 17.89 18.41
N SER A 29 1.00 16.74 17.80
CA SER A 29 0.14 16.07 16.83
C SER A 29 -0.76 14.95 17.39
N VAL A 30 -1.69 14.54 16.52
CA VAL A 30 -2.60 13.39 16.71
C VAL A 30 -1.81 12.12 17.02
N ALA A 31 -2.18 11.46 18.12
CA ALA A 31 -1.66 10.15 18.47
C ALA A 31 -2.35 9.05 17.65
N TYR A 32 -1.56 8.18 17.04
CA TYR A 32 -2.05 7.04 16.29
C TYR A 32 -1.88 5.75 17.10
N ASN A 33 -2.99 5.10 17.42
CA ASN A 33 -2.97 3.77 18.06
C ASN A 33 -2.62 2.70 17.02
N VAL A 34 -1.69 1.81 17.38
CA VAL A 34 -1.40 0.60 16.60
C VAL A 34 -2.54 -0.40 16.80
N ILE A 35 -3.15 -0.85 15.70
CA ILE A 35 -4.28 -1.79 15.69
C ILE A 35 -3.95 -3.13 15.03
N GLY A 36 -2.73 -3.30 14.53
CA GLY A 36 -2.29 -4.53 13.91
C GLY A 36 -0.80 -4.53 13.59
N VAL A 37 -0.25 -5.75 13.48
CA VAL A 37 1.13 -5.99 13.06
C VAL A 37 1.13 -6.89 11.84
N LEU A 38 1.79 -6.45 10.77
CA LEU A 38 2.02 -7.20 9.54
C LEU A 38 3.35 -7.94 9.59
N LYS A 39 3.37 -9.11 8.96
CA LYS A 39 4.63 -9.78 8.65
C LYS A 39 5.48 -8.92 7.73
N ASN A 40 6.79 -8.98 7.92
CA ASN A 40 7.73 -8.34 7.04
C ASN A 40 7.60 -8.86 5.60
N TYR A 41 7.61 -7.94 4.63
CA TYR A 41 7.65 -8.24 3.21
C TYR A 41 8.49 -7.21 2.45
N ASN A 42 8.97 -7.59 1.27
CA ASN A 42 9.73 -6.69 0.41
C ASN A 42 8.77 -5.68 -0.24
N HIS A 43 8.82 -4.44 0.24
CA HIS A 43 8.03 -3.31 -0.25
C HIS A 43 8.91 -2.25 -0.94
N GLN A 44 10.21 -2.49 -1.01
CA GLN A 44 11.25 -1.72 -1.69
C GLN A 44 12.01 -2.65 -2.65
N ASP A 45 13.06 -2.13 -3.30
CA ASP A 45 13.97 -2.91 -4.13
C ASP A 45 14.43 -4.20 -3.44
N ILE A 46 14.50 -5.31 -4.18
CA ILE A 46 14.84 -6.63 -3.61
C ILE A 46 16.25 -6.70 -2.99
N SER A 47 17.13 -5.76 -3.34
CA SER A 47 18.49 -5.66 -2.81
C SER A 47 18.55 -4.96 -1.44
N ARG A 48 17.47 -4.32 -1.00
CA ARG A 48 17.41 -3.60 0.28
C ARG A 48 16.90 -4.49 1.40
N SER A 49 17.37 -4.23 2.61
CA SER A 49 16.78 -4.81 3.82
C SER A 49 15.35 -4.32 4.02
N ILE A 50 14.52 -5.12 4.68
CA ILE A 50 13.14 -4.73 5.03
C ILE A 50 13.19 -3.64 6.09
N GLU A 51 12.74 -2.45 5.73
CA GLU A 51 12.69 -1.28 6.62
C GLU A 51 11.38 -1.26 7.45
N PRO A 52 11.37 -0.54 8.58
CA PRO A 52 10.15 -0.22 9.31
C PRO A 52 9.08 0.44 8.42
N LEU A 53 7.84 -0.04 8.52
CA LEU A 53 6.72 0.43 7.72
C LEU A 53 5.50 0.72 8.61
N THR A 54 4.85 1.85 8.33
CA THR A 54 3.55 2.21 8.90
C THR A 54 2.52 2.36 7.77
N LEU A 55 1.30 1.92 8.05
CA LEU A 55 0.14 2.05 7.17
C LEU A 55 -1.00 2.65 7.98
N PHE A 56 -1.55 3.76 7.51
CA PHE A 56 -2.71 4.39 8.13
C PHE A 56 -3.70 4.81 7.04
N LEU A 57 -4.96 4.84 7.42
CA LEU A 57 -6.06 5.31 6.57
C LEU A 57 -6.56 6.62 7.20
N ASP A 58 -6.47 7.70 6.44
CA ASP A 58 -6.96 9.01 6.83
C ASP A 58 -7.95 9.50 5.76
N ASP A 59 -9.18 9.78 6.18
CA ASP A 59 -10.26 10.22 5.29
C ASP A 59 -10.02 11.65 4.76
N ASN A 60 -9.04 12.37 5.29
CA ASN A 60 -8.64 13.69 4.82
C ASN A 60 -7.62 13.64 3.67
N PHE A 61 -7.09 12.46 3.32
CA PHE A 61 -6.13 12.32 2.24
C PHE A 61 -6.83 12.04 0.92
N ASP A 62 -6.37 12.72 -0.13
CA ASP A 62 -6.84 12.47 -1.49
C ASP A 62 -6.46 11.04 -1.93
N LEU A 63 -7.42 10.36 -2.53
CA LEU A 63 -7.19 9.05 -3.13
C LEU A 63 -6.59 9.21 -4.52
N TYR A 64 -5.29 8.97 -4.66
CA TYR A 64 -4.59 9.06 -5.94
C TYR A 64 -4.64 7.77 -6.77
N TYR A 65 -4.75 6.61 -6.12
CA TYR A 65 -4.71 5.31 -6.79
C TYR A 65 -5.47 4.26 -5.99
N ALA A 66 -6.06 3.27 -6.69
CA ALA A 66 -6.75 2.15 -6.08
C ALA A 66 -6.36 0.83 -6.77
N TYR A 67 -6.13 -0.20 -5.97
CA TYR A 67 -5.99 -1.57 -6.45
C TYR A 67 -7.33 -2.29 -6.33
N VAL A 68 -7.84 -2.80 -7.45
CA VAL A 68 -9.11 -3.55 -7.47
C VAL A 68 -8.82 -5.02 -7.76
N LYS A 69 -9.15 -5.89 -6.79
CA LYS A 69 -9.03 -7.34 -6.96
C LYS A 69 -10.30 -7.88 -7.61
N VAL A 70 -10.15 -8.55 -8.74
CA VAL A 70 -11.25 -9.13 -9.53
C VAL A 70 -11.16 -10.65 -9.54
N ALA A 71 -12.27 -11.32 -9.89
CA ALA A 71 -12.27 -12.77 -10.10
C ALA A 71 -11.49 -13.10 -11.39
N PRO A 72 -10.65 -14.16 -11.40
CA PRO A 72 -9.74 -14.45 -12.51
C PRO A 72 -10.44 -14.87 -13.81
N ALA A 73 -11.70 -15.30 -13.75
CA ALA A 73 -12.41 -15.84 -14.90
C ALA A 73 -12.89 -14.77 -15.89
N ASP A 74 -12.92 -13.49 -15.51
CA ASP A 74 -13.56 -12.45 -16.31
C ASP A 74 -12.87 -11.08 -16.19
N MET A 75 -11.57 -11.08 -16.45
CA MET A 75 -10.73 -9.91 -16.25
C MET A 75 -11.06 -8.75 -17.21
N ALA A 76 -11.45 -9.07 -18.45
CA ALA A 76 -11.84 -8.07 -19.45
C ALA A 76 -13.16 -7.36 -19.09
N ASN A 77 -14.23 -8.11 -18.79
CA ASN A 77 -15.49 -7.48 -18.39
C ASN A 77 -15.35 -6.76 -17.04
N SER A 78 -14.51 -7.27 -16.14
CA SER A 78 -14.21 -6.58 -14.88
C SER A 78 -13.54 -5.23 -15.11
N PHE A 79 -12.62 -5.14 -16.08
CA PHE A 79 -11.98 -3.88 -16.44
C PHE A 79 -13.00 -2.86 -16.96
N ASP A 80 -13.90 -3.27 -17.86
CA ASP A 80 -14.95 -2.41 -18.39
C ASP A 80 -15.93 -1.97 -17.28
N ALA A 81 -16.30 -2.89 -16.38
CA ALA A 81 -17.16 -2.56 -15.23
C ALA A 81 -16.49 -1.55 -14.27
N ILE A 82 -15.18 -1.65 -14.04
CA ILE A 82 -14.42 -0.69 -13.22
C ILE A 82 -14.35 0.66 -13.93
N LYS A 83 -14.12 0.69 -15.24
CA LYS A 83 -14.11 1.91 -16.04
C LYS A 83 -15.45 2.64 -15.97
N ASP A 84 -16.57 1.91 -16.13
CA ASP A 84 -17.92 2.47 -16.04
C ASP A 84 -18.25 2.96 -14.62
N ALA A 85 -17.74 2.29 -13.59
CA ALA A 85 -17.86 2.74 -12.21
C ALA A 85 -17.05 4.03 -11.98
N TRP A 86 -15.81 4.10 -12.48
CA TRP A 86 -14.95 5.26 -12.37
C TRP A 86 -15.58 6.51 -13.01
N GLN A 87 -16.17 6.37 -14.21
CA GLN A 87 -16.85 7.49 -14.88
C GLN A 87 -18.04 8.07 -14.09
N LYS A 88 -18.62 7.30 -13.16
CA LYS A 88 -19.68 7.79 -12.27
C LYS A 88 -19.13 8.53 -11.06
N VAL A 89 -17.93 8.15 -10.60
CA VAL A 89 -17.26 8.76 -9.45
C VAL A 89 -16.53 10.03 -9.88
N GLU A 90 -15.74 9.96 -10.95
CA GLU A 90 -14.94 11.07 -11.49
C GLU A 90 -15.20 11.26 -12.99
N PRO A 91 -16.35 11.85 -13.39
CA PRO A 91 -16.78 11.95 -14.78
C PRO A 91 -15.86 12.80 -15.67
N ASN A 92 -15.06 13.69 -15.07
CA ASN A 92 -14.15 14.59 -15.78
C ASN A 92 -12.71 14.06 -15.88
N ALA A 93 -12.40 12.92 -15.23
CA ALA A 93 -11.06 12.35 -15.22
C ALA A 93 -10.93 11.25 -16.28
N GLU A 94 -9.79 11.21 -16.97
CA GLU A 94 -9.44 10.10 -17.84
C GLU A 94 -9.22 8.82 -17.00
N PHE A 95 -9.76 7.70 -17.46
CA PHE A 95 -9.55 6.42 -16.81
C PHE A 95 -8.18 5.84 -17.20
N LEU A 96 -7.23 5.85 -16.26
CA LEU A 96 -5.86 5.34 -16.43
C LEU A 96 -5.69 3.92 -15.86
N GLY A 97 -6.70 3.07 -16.00
CA GLY A 97 -6.66 1.68 -15.53
C GLY A 97 -5.60 0.85 -16.26
N SER A 98 -4.90 0.00 -15.52
CA SER A 98 -3.94 -0.98 -16.05
C SER A 98 -4.00 -2.26 -15.25
N PHE A 99 -3.63 -3.38 -15.86
CA PHE A 99 -3.50 -4.64 -15.13
C PHE A 99 -2.19 -4.66 -14.31
N LEU A 100 -2.26 -5.28 -13.14
CA LEU A 100 -1.14 -5.29 -12.20
C LEU A 100 0.04 -6.11 -12.73
N ASP A 101 -0.22 -7.20 -13.44
CA ASP A 101 0.79 -8.04 -14.08
C ASP A 101 1.62 -7.25 -15.11
N GLU A 102 0.99 -6.42 -15.94
CA GLU A 102 1.68 -5.54 -16.89
C GLU A 102 2.61 -4.51 -16.19
N ASN A 103 2.23 -4.07 -14.98
CA ASN A 103 3.02 -3.14 -14.17
C ASN A 103 4.17 -3.84 -13.42
N ILE A 104 3.94 -5.06 -12.92
CA ILE A 104 4.96 -5.89 -12.29
C ILE A 104 6.02 -6.27 -13.31
N ASP A 105 5.64 -6.72 -14.51
CA ASP A 105 6.55 -7.09 -15.58
C ASP A 105 7.46 -5.93 -15.99
N ARG A 106 6.90 -4.71 -16.05
CA ARG A 106 7.66 -3.49 -16.36
C ARG A 106 8.69 -3.17 -15.28
N THR A 107 8.30 -3.30 -14.01
CA THR A 107 9.16 -3.04 -12.86
C THR A 107 10.29 -4.07 -12.78
N PHE A 108 9.96 -5.35 -12.89
CA PHE A 108 10.94 -6.45 -12.87
C PHE A 108 11.98 -6.35 -13.99
N ARG A 109 11.54 -6.02 -15.22
CA ARG A 109 12.46 -5.85 -16.36
C ARG A 109 13.39 -4.66 -16.16
N ARG A 110 12.90 -3.56 -15.58
CA ARG A 110 13.71 -2.37 -15.27
C ARG A 110 14.78 -2.69 -14.23
N GLU A 111 14.42 -3.35 -13.14
CA GLU A 111 15.36 -3.74 -12.08
C GLU A 111 16.42 -4.72 -12.60
N LYS A 112 16.03 -5.72 -13.39
CA LYS A 112 16.98 -6.67 -13.99
C LYS A 112 18.02 -5.99 -14.90
N THR A 113 17.62 -4.94 -15.61
CA THR A 113 18.51 -4.19 -16.52
C THR A 113 19.46 -3.26 -15.75
N MET A 114 19.03 -2.72 -14.60
CA MET A 114 19.89 -1.87 -13.76
C MET A 114 20.90 -2.67 -12.93
N ALA A 115 20.65 -3.97 -12.73
CA ALA A 115 21.53 -4.87 -11.99
C ALA A 115 22.63 -5.54 -12.85
N THR A 116 22.65 -5.28 -14.16
CA THR A 116 23.68 -5.73 -15.12
C THR A 116 24.47 -4.56 -15.66
#